data_AF-A0A9X2XYI1-F1
#
_entry.id   AF-A0A9X2XYI1-F1
#
_cell.length_a   1.000
_cell.length_b   1.000
_cell.length_c   1.000
_cell.angle_alpha   90.00
_cell.angle_beta   90.00
_cell.angle_gamma   90.00
#
_symmetry.space_group_name_H-M   'P 1'
#
loop_
_entity.id
_entity.type
_entity.pdbx_description
1 polymer ?
#
loop_
_entity_poly.entity_id
_entity_poly.type
_entity_poly.pdbx_seq_one_letter_code
_entity_poly.pdbx_strand_id
1 'polypeptide(L)'
;MSKLLLFLFGFFSIIVTASGQSKYHKILYILDSIPLVKYSAPWDPILPEDIADYSVITNRDSLRLLGWKEVDSITYFFTKAYRSRADSVRRIPSLKQMVLKEGVWTLRGIPYSGRYIDYYNNGKIQNEGTLLNGKLDGAQTYYNISGIKILVTNYKNGIMHGLWMDYYPNGSLMRLEECINGKPSGNAKLYFNNGQIKQELRLKKETGYDTSITYYSTGKIRRMALSRTGVFKEKKEAALTFHTAMFYEYLRTGNLKGANKSFYRIWLIDSASIDTYFKEGLLLSREFRFDEAIAQFDRALTVEPLMPEALEQRVLARIKKYKFENLKTAPQDNKYVIVTLEDFMLMPEAEKAKVCSDLLLASELYPGVNYISRAELGAIFNYCKKQSIR
;
A
#
# COMPACT_ATOMS: atom_id res chain seq x y z
N MET A 1 -23.55 33.23 -27.57
CA MET A 1 -23.95 31.84 -27.86
C MET A 1 -23.44 30.95 -26.74
N SER A 2 -24.31 30.06 -26.28
CA SER A 2 -24.45 29.56 -24.90
C SER A 2 -23.27 28.73 -24.35
N LYS A 3 -22.81 29.07 -23.13
CA LYS A 3 -21.97 28.24 -22.25
C LYS A 3 -22.87 27.23 -21.53
N LEU A 4 -22.64 25.93 -21.74
CA LEU A 4 -23.35 24.88 -20.99
C LEU A 4 -22.47 24.42 -19.80
N LEU A 5 -22.90 24.79 -18.59
CA LEU A 5 -22.40 24.22 -17.33
C LEU A 5 -22.79 22.74 -17.25
N LEU A 6 -21.82 21.84 -17.06
CA LEU A 6 -22.08 20.46 -16.63
C LEU A 6 -21.99 20.40 -15.10
N PHE A 7 -23.15 20.34 -14.46
CA PHE A 7 -23.30 20.05 -13.03
C PHE A 7 -23.17 18.54 -12.75
N LEU A 8 -22.55 18.22 -11.62
CA LEU A 8 -22.40 16.90 -11.02
C LEU A 8 -23.72 16.10 -10.97
N PHE A 9 -23.73 14.90 -11.55
CA PHE A 9 -24.77 13.92 -11.27
C PHE A 9 -24.42 13.10 -10.03
N GLY A 10 -24.95 13.52 -8.88
CA GLY A 10 -25.30 12.60 -7.81
C GLY A 10 -26.66 11.98 -8.15
N PHE A 11 -26.71 10.70 -8.49
CA PHE A 11 -27.99 10.02 -8.71
C PHE A 11 -28.59 9.59 -7.37
N PHE A 12 -29.49 10.42 -6.87
CA PHE A 12 -30.47 10.07 -5.85
C PHE A 12 -31.56 9.21 -6.49
N SER A 13 -31.78 8.01 -5.96
CA SER A 13 -32.95 7.19 -6.28
C SER A 13 -34.19 7.85 -5.67
N ILE A 14 -35.02 8.49 -6.49
CA ILE A 14 -36.36 8.94 -6.08
C ILE A 14 -37.37 7.98 -6.70
N ILE A 15 -38.08 7.26 -5.83
CA ILE A 15 -39.23 6.43 -6.17
C ILE A 15 -40.44 7.36 -6.31
N VAL A 16 -41.00 7.47 -7.51
CA VAL A 16 -42.38 7.93 -7.72
C VAL A 16 -43.08 6.88 -8.56
N THR A 17 -44.00 6.16 -7.92
CA THR A 17 -44.94 5.25 -8.59
C THR A 17 -46.03 6.09 -9.23
N ALA A 18 -46.01 6.17 -10.57
CA ALA A 18 -47.18 6.47 -11.37
C ALA A 18 -47.17 5.53 -12.59
N SER A 19 -48.30 4.88 -12.81
CA SER A 19 -48.56 3.89 -13.85
C SER A 19 -48.14 4.35 -15.24
N GLY A 20 -47.07 3.76 -15.74
CA GLY A 20 -46.59 3.84 -17.12
C GLY A 20 -45.26 3.09 -17.18
N GLN A 21 -45.13 2.09 -18.05
CA GLN A 21 -43.96 1.22 -18.13
C GLN A 21 -42.64 2.01 -18.04
N SER A 22 -41.96 1.94 -16.89
CA SER A 22 -40.56 2.33 -16.77
C SER A 22 -39.74 1.30 -17.56
N LYS A 23 -39.60 1.53 -18.87
CA LYS A 23 -38.56 0.87 -19.66
C LYS A 23 -37.24 1.47 -19.20
N TYR A 24 -36.58 0.79 -18.27
CA TYR A 24 -35.16 1.01 -18.03
C TYR A 24 -34.44 0.88 -19.37
N HIS A 25 -33.85 1.98 -19.85
CA HIS A 25 -33.03 1.93 -21.05
C HIS A 25 -31.81 1.05 -20.75
N LYS A 26 -31.67 -0.07 -21.46
CA LYS A 26 -30.54 -0.98 -21.34
C LYS A 26 -29.35 -0.36 -22.06
N ILE A 27 -28.52 0.39 -21.34
CA ILE A 27 -27.29 1.01 -21.88
C ILE A 27 -26.10 0.10 -21.57
N LEU A 28 -25.28 -0.18 -22.58
CA LEU A 28 -24.01 -0.86 -22.41
C LEU A 28 -22.86 0.16 -22.51
N TYR A 29 -22.02 0.19 -21.48
CA TYR A 29 -20.80 1.01 -21.49
C TYR A 29 -19.60 0.14 -21.83
N ILE A 30 -18.76 0.60 -22.77
CA ILE A 30 -17.53 -0.08 -23.18
C ILE A 30 -16.38 0.91 -23.03
N LEU A 31 -15.37 0.55 -22.26
CA LEU A 31 -14.16 1.36 -22.04
C LEU A 31 -12.97 0.65 -22.70
N ASP A 32 -12.29 1.31 -23.64
CA ASP A 32 -11.09 0.76 -24.32
C ASP A 32 -11.31 -0.65 -24.93
N SER A 33 -12.54 -0.98 -25.33
CA SER A 33 -12.99 -2.31 -25.83
C SER A 33 -13.34 -3.36 -24.75
N ILE A 34 -13.43 -2.95 -23.49
CA ILE A 34 -13.81 -3.81 -22.35
C ILE A 34 -15.20 -3.37 -21.85
N PRO A 35 -16.21 -4.26 -21.84
CA PRO A 35 -17.50 -3.95 -21.26
C PRO A 35 -17.40 -3.62 -19.76
N LEU A 36 -17.99 -2.51 -19.33
CA LEU A 36 -18.09 -2.13 -17.92
C LEU A 36 -19.28 -2.87 -17.30
N VAL A 37 -19.02 -4.02 -16.67
CA VAL A 37 -20.07 -4.89 -16.12
C VAL A 37 -20.38 -4.57 -14.63
N LYS A 38 -19.56 -3.79 -13.94
CA LYS A 38 -19.74 -3.42 -12.51
C LYS A 38 -19.21 -2.01 -12.21
N TYR A 39 -19.65 -1.46 -11.06
CA TYR A 39 -19.11 -0.24 -10.45
C TYR A 39 -17.57 -0.23 -10.46
N SER A 40 -16.97 0.90 -10.84
CA SER A 40 -15.53 1.11 -10.68
C SER A 40 -15.18 0.99 -9.20
N ALA A 41 -14.28 0.07 -8.87
CA ALA A 41 -13.83 -0.09 -7.50
C ALA A 41 -13.07 1.18 -7.05
N PRO A 42 -13.14 1.59 -5.77
CA PRO A 42 -12.56 2.85 -5.30
C PRO A 42 -11.07 3.05 -5.61
N TRP A 43 -10.32 1.96 -5.78
CA TRP A 43 -8.89 1.95 -6.12
C TRP A 43 -8.58 2.07 -7.63
N ASP A 44 -9.59 2.12 -8.50
CA ASP A 44 -9.47 2.18 -9.97
C ASP A 44 -10.55 3.13 -10.54
N PRO A 45 -10.51 4.43 -10.18
CA PRO A 45 -11.50 5.39 -10.64
C PRO A 45 -11.33 5.69 -12.14
N ILE A 46 -12.44 6.04 -12.80
CA ILE A 46 -12.43 6.68 -14.11
C ILE A 46 -12.52 8.18 -13.87
N LEU A 47 -11.51 8.95 -14.27
CA LEU A 47 -11.56 10.42 -14.18
C LEU A 47 -11.89 11.02 -15.56
N PRO A 48 -12.66 12.13 -15.63
CA PRO A 48 -12.95 12.79 -16.90
C PRO A 48 -11.68 13.19 -17.69
N GLU A 49 -10.60 13.53 -16.98
CA GLU A 49 -9.30 13.87 -17.56
C GLU A 49 -8.58 12.70 -18.25
N ASP A 50 -8.95 11.45 -17.95
CA ASP A 50 -8.39 10.27 -18.60
C ASP A 50 -9.06 9.97 -19.96
N ILE A 51 -10.27 10.50 -20.19
CA ILE A 51 -11.05 10.25 -21.41
C ILE A 51 -10.58 11.18 -22.53
N ALA A 52 -10.31 10.59 -23.70
CA ALA A 52 -10.00 11.33 -24.93
C ALA A 52 -11.28 11.71 -25.67
N ASP A 53 -12.13 10.72 -25.89
CA ASP A 53 -13.38 10.87 -26.64
C ASP A 53 -14.36 9.75 -26.29
N TYR A 54 -15.60 9.88 -26.75
CA TYR A 54 -16.63 8.86 -26.63
C TYR A 54 -17.47 8.82 -27.91
N SER A 55 -18.12 7.68 -28.15
CA SER A 55 -19.05 7.50 -29.25
C SER A 55 -20.29 6.73 -28.79
N VAL A 56 -21.47 7.14 -29.22
CA VAL A 56 -22.74 6.52 -28.83
C VAL A 56 -23.39 5.89 -30.06
N ILE A 57 -23.78 4.62 -29.93
CA ILE A 57 -24.56 3.88 -30.93
C ILE A 57 -25.97 3.66 -30.38
N THR A 58 -26.97 4.26 -31.02
CA THR A 58 -28.40 4.09 -30.70
C THR A 58 -29.19 3.43 -31.83
N ASN A 59 -28.58 3.28 -33.01
CA ASN A 59 -29.24 2.70 -34.17
C ASN A 59 -29.45 1.18 -33.99
N ARG A 60 -30.70 0.73 -34.02
CA ARG A 60 -31.08 -0.67 -33.76
C ARG A 60 -30.48 -1.67 -34.73
N ASP A 61 -30.34 -1.33 -36.00
CA ASP A 61 -29.77 -2.24 -37.00
C ASP A 61 -28.27 -2.44 -36.76
N SER A 62 -27.56 -1.36 -36.41
CA SER A 62 -26.15 -1.40 -35.99
C SER A 62 -25.95 -2.24 -34.73
N LEU A 63 -26.82 -2.07 -33.72
CA LEU A 63 -26.78 -2.84 -32.48
C LEU A 63 -27.02 -4.34 -32.73
N ARG A 64 -27.98 -4.68 -33.61
CA ARG A 64 -28.23 -6.07 -34.04
C ARG A 64 -27.06 -6.69 -34.77
N LEU A 65 -26.42 -5.96 -35.69
CA LEU A 65 -25.22 -6.41 -36.41
C LEU A 65 -24.05 -6.69 -35.46
N LEU A 66 -23.92 -5.92 -34.40
CA LEU A 66 -22.91 -6.12 -33.35
C LEU A 66 -23.27 -7.24 -32.35
N GLY A 67 -24.42 -7.90 -32.51
CA GLY A 67 -24.88 -8.99 -31.65
C GLY A 67 -25.62 -8.55 -30.39
N TRP A 68 -25.84 -7.25 -30.18
CA TRP A 68 -26.48 -6.69 -28.99
C TRP A 68 -27.99 -6.49 -29.21
N LYS A 69 -28.75 -7.59 -29.22
CA LYS A 69 -30.18 -7.59 -29.55
C LYS A 69 -31.08 -6.98 -28.47
N GLU A 70 -30.61 -6.94 -27.23
CA GLU A 70 -31.39 -6.48 -26.07
C GLU A 70 -30.95 -5.13 -25.51
N VAL A 71 -29.99 -4.45 -26.14
CA VAL A 71 -29.43 -3.19 -25.66
C VAL A 71 -30.07 -2.03 -26.44
N ASP A 72 -30.44 -0.95 -25.75
CA ASP A 72 -31.02 0.26 -26.35
C ASP A 72 -29.95 1.22 -26.88
N SER A 73 -28.77 1.26 -26.25
CA SER A 73 -27.62 1.99 -26.75
C SER A 73 -26.29 1.44 -26.22
N ILE A 74 -25.22 1.63 -27.00
CA ILE A 74 -23.85 1.37 -26.57
C ILE A 74 -23.09 2.68 -26.53
N THR A 75 -22.47 3.00 -25.41
CA THR A 75 -21.53 4.12 -25.30
C THR A 75 -20.12 3.58 -25.16
N TYR A 76 -19.28 3.88 -26.14
CA TYR A 76 -17.86 3.63 -26.09
C TYR A 76 -17.15 4.84 -25.50
N PHE A 77 -16.32 4.63 -24.48
CA PHE A 77 -15.36 5.58 -23.98
C PHE A 77 -13.96 5.14 -24.37
N PHE A 78 -13.15 6.08 -24.83
CA PHE A 78 -11.76 5.83 -25.19
C PHE A 78 -10.86 6.69 -24.32
N THR A 79 -9.95 6.05 -23.59
CA THR A 79 -8.96 6.77 -22.80
C THR A 79 -7.89 7.40 -23.70
N LYS A 80 -7.27 8.48 -23.23
CA LYS A 80 -6.08 9.06 -23.86
C LYS A 80 -4.96 8.04 -23.98
N ALA A 81 -4.78 7.23 -22.94
CA ALA A 81 -3.82 6.15 -22.94
C ALA A 81 -4.11 5.17 -24.10
N TYR A 82 -5.34 4.68 -24.26
CA TYR A 82 -5.72 3.79 -25.37
C TYR A 82 -5.48 4.41 -26.74
N ARG A 83 -5.89 5.67 -26.95
CA ARG A 83 -5.70 6.37 -28.23
C ARG A 83 -4.22 6.51 -28.61
N SER A 84 -3.33 6.60 -27.62
CA SER A 84 -1.89 6.69 -27.85
C SER A 84 -1.20 5.34 -28.09
N ARG A 85 -1.87 4.19 -27.87
CA ARG A 85 -1.25 2.86 -28.03
C ARG A 85 -1.07 2.49 -29.50
N ALA A 86 0.08 1.90 -29.81
CA ALA A 86 0.32 1.26 -31.11
C ALA A 86 -0.74 0.17 -31.40
N ASP A 87 -1.12 0.03 -32.67
CA ASP A 87 -2.12 -0.95 -33.13
C ASP A 87 -1.77 -2.39 -32.72
N SER A 88 -0.48 -2.73 -32.74
CA SER A 88 0.02 -4.02 -32.31
C SER A 88 -0.31 -4.32 -30.84
N VAL A 89 -0.28 -3.30 -29.97
CA VAL A 89 -0.61 -3.42 -28.54
C VAL A 89 -2.13 -3.46 -28.35
N ARG A 90 -2.89 -2.67 -29.12
CA ARG A 90 -4.38 -2.65 -29.05
C ARG A 90 -5.02 -3.98 -29.45
N ARG A 91 -4.32 -4.80 -30.24
CA ARG A 91 -4.78 -6.15 -30.66
C ARG A 91 -4.52 -7.23 -29.60
N ILE A 92 -3.72 -6.95 -28.57
CA ILE A 92 -3.46 -7.90 -27.49
C ILE A 92 -4.70 -7.94 -26.59
N PRO A 93 -5.33 -9.11 -26.39
CA PRO A 93 -6.55 -9.22 -25.61
C PRO A 93 -6.30 -9.01 -24.12
N SER A 94 -7.34 -8.60 -23.40
CA SER A 94 -7.39 -8.59 -21.93
C SER A 94 -8.03 -9.87 -21.41
N LEU A 95 -7.64 -10.34 -20.23
CA LEU A 95 -8.35 -11.42 -19.53
C LEU A 95 -9.80 -11.04 -19.21
N LYS A 96 -10.10 -9.74 -19.08
CA LYS A 96 -11.47 -9.22 -18.90
C LYS A 96 -12.38 -9.49 -20.11
N GLN A 97 -11.81 -9.88 -21.26
CA GLN A 97 -12.54 -10.30 -22.47
C GLN A 97 -12.57 -11.84 -22.64
N MET A 98 -11.92 -12.59 -21.75
CA MET A 98 -11.81 -14.04 -21.78
C MET A 98 -12.72 -14.69 -20.72
N VAL A 99 -12.97 -15.99 -20.86
CA VAL A 99 -13.73 -16.79 -19.89
C VAL A 99 -12.82 -17.83 -19.27
N LEU A 100 -12.72 -17.83 -17.94
CA LEU A 100 -12.01 -18.87 -17.18
C LEU A 100 -12.95 -20.05 -16.92
N LYS A 101 -12.61 -21.24 -17.43
CA LYS A 101 -13.33 -22.49 -17.18
C LYS A 101 -12.33 -23.53 -16.71
N GLU A 102 -12.54 -24.11 -15.51
CA GLU A 102 -11.69 -25.19 -14.97
C GLU A 102 -10.18 -24.87 -14.99
N GLY A 103 -9.81 -23.61 -14.71
CA GLY A 103 -8.41 -23.17 -14.72
C GLY A 103 -7.82 -22.89 -16.11
N VAL A 104 -8.64 -22.91 -17.17
CA VAL A 104 -8.24 -22.62 -18.55
C VAL A 104 -8.93 -21.34 -19.04
N TRP A 105 -8.14 -20.35 -19.41
CA TRP A 105 -8.60 -19.13 -20.08
C TRP A 105 -8.94 -19.42 -21.54
N THR A 106 -10.17 -19.11 -21.92
CA THR A 106 -10.66 -19.27 -23.29
C THR A 106 -11.04 -17.92 -23.88
N LEU A 107 -10.63 -17.68 -25.12
CA LEU A 107 -11.06 -16.55 -25.93
C LEU A 107 -11.95 -17.09 -27.05
N ARG A 108 -13.22 -16.65 -27.07
CA ARG A 108 -14.23 -17.16 -28.02
C ARG A 108 -14.39 -18.69 -27.98
N GLY A 109 -14.28 -19.26 -26.79
CA GLY A 109 -14.46 -20.70 -26.54
C GLY A 109 -13.23 -21.58 -26.81
N ILE A 110 -12.12 -21.01 -27.26
CA ILE A 110 -10.88 -21.74 -27.56
C ILE A 110 -9.83 -21.41 -26.49
N PRO A 111 -9.09 -22.39 -25.92
CA PRO A 111 -7.96 -22.11 -25.03
C PRO A 111 -6.98 -21.13 -25.67
N TYR A 112 -6.68 -20.03 -24.97
CA TYR A 112 -5.87 -18.96 -25.53
C TYR A 112 -4.38 -19.23 -25.35
N SER A 113 -3.59 -19.02 -26.41
CA SER A 113 -2.13 -19.06 -26.38
C SER A 113 -1.59 -17.75 -26.93
N GLY A 114 -0.79 -17.04 -26.14
CA GLY A 114 -0.25 -15.73 -26.50
C GLY A 114 -0.18 -14.77 -25.31
N ARG A 115 0.26 -13.54 -25.61
CA ARG A 115 0.31 -12.45 -24.63
C ARG A 115 -1.10 -11.95 -24.30
N TYR A 116 -1.30 -11.48 -23.08
CA TYR A 116 -2.48 -10.72 -22.70
C TYR A 116 -2.04 -9.45 -21.95
N ILE A 117 -2.86 -8.40 -21.99
CA ILE A 117 -2.66 -7.17 -21.23
C ILE A 117 -4.00 -6.71 -20.65
N ASP A 118 -4.04 -6.57 -19.33
CA ASP A 118 -5.13 -5.93 -18.62
C ASP A 118 -4.78 -4.48 -18.31
N TYR A 119 -5.80 -3.63 -18.32
CA TYR A 119 -5.67 -2.20 -18.10
C TYR A 119 -6.52 -1.76 -16.92
N TYR A 120 -6.01 -0.75 -16.20
CA TYR A 120 -6.79 0.09 -15.31
C TYR A 120 -7.80 0.91 -16.11
N ASN A 121 -8.77 1.48 -15.40
CA ASN A 121 -9.82 2.31 -15.97
C ASN A 121 -9.30 3.62 -16.58
N ASN A 122 -8.14 4.11 -16.13
CA ASN A 122 -7.43 5.22 -16.79
C ASN A 122 -6.66 4.81 -18.06
N GLY A 123 -6.76 3.53 -18.45
CA GLY A 123 -6.10 2.97 -19.62
C GLY A 123 -4.59 2.69 -19.44
N LYS A 124 -4.03 2.82 -18.23
CA LYS A 124 -2.66 2.35 -17.97
C LYS A 124 -2.64 0.84 -17.75
N ILE A 125 -1.50 0.20 -17.98
CA ILE A 125 -1.35 -1.24 -17.80
C ILE A 125 -1.54 -1.58 -16.33
N GLN A 126 -2.40 -2.56 -16.05
CA GLN A 126 -2.65 -3.12 -14.72
C GLN A 126 -1.81 -4.38 -14.52
N ASN A 127 -1.90 -5.32 -15.46
CA ASN A 127 -1.04 -6.49 -15.46
C ASN A 127 -0.92 -7.08 -16.86
N GLU A 128 0.14 -7.83 -17.10
CA GLU A 128 0.40 -8.51 -18.36
C GLU A 128 1.10 -9.84 -18.13
N GLY A 129 0.98 -10.74 -19.10
CA GLY A 129 1.63 -12.04 -19.06
C GLY A 129 1.44 -12.83 -20.34
N THR A 130 1.81 -14.10 -20.30
CA THR A 130 1.63 -15.04 -21.41
C THR A 130 0.82 -16.24 -20.94
N LEU A 131 -0.12 -16.67 -21.79
CA LEU A 131 -0.87 -17.91 -21.64
C LEU A 131 -0.37 -18.93 -22.66
N LEU A 132 -0.28 -20.20 -22.24
CA LEU A 132 -0.10 -21.36 -23.09
C LEU A 132 -1.24 -22.33 -22.81
N ASN A 133 -2.05 -22.62 -23.83
CA ASN A 133 -3.26 -23.45 -23.71
C ASN A 133 -4.19 -22.99 -22.57
N GLY A 134 -4.37 -21.68 -22.46
CA GLY A 134 -5.21 -21.01 -21.47
C GLY A 134 -4.64 -20.99 -20.05
N LYS A 135 -3.37 -21.39 -19.84
CA LYS A 135 -2.73 -21.37 -18.51
C LYS A 135 -1.53 -20.43 -18.51
N LEU A 136 -1.28 -19.75 -17.40
CA LEU A 136 -0.11 -18.86 -17.27
C LEU A 136 1.19 -19.63 -17.49
N ASP A 137 2.06 -19.11 -18.34
CA ASP A 137 3.35 -19.71 -18.65
C ASP A 137 4.37 -18.59 -18.93
N GLY A 138 5.41 -18.52 -18.11
CA GLY A 138 6.36 -17.40 -18.07
C GLY A 138 6.02 -16.35 -17.01
N ALA A 139 6.56 -15.14 -17.20
CA ALA A 139 6.42 -14.05 -16.25
C ALA A 139 5.05 -13.35 -16.38
N GLN A 140 4.41 -13.14 -15.24
CA GLN A 140 3.27 -12.26 -15.07
C GLN A 140 3.73 -11.02 -14.29
N THR A 141 3.44 -9.83 -14.79
CA THR A 141 3.85 -8.56 -14.17
C THR A 141 2.62 -7.72 -13.84
N TYR A 142 2.56 -7.21 -12.61
CA TYR A 142 1.55 -6.25 -12.15
C TYR A 142 2.18 -4.88 -11.93
N TYR A 143 1.41 -3.85 -12.23
CA TYR A 143 1.76 -2.45 -12.06
C TYR A 143 0.72 -1.78 -11.16
N ASN A 144 1.10 -0.71 -10.47
CA ASN A 144 0.14 0.17 -9.79
C ASN A 144 -0.50 1.17 -10.78
N ILE A 145 -1.48 1.94 -10.31
CA ILE A 145 -2.20 2.94 -11.13
C ILE A 145 -1.30 4.05 -11.71
N SER A 146 -0.11 4.25 -11.13
CA SER A 146 0.90 5.17 -11.64
C SER A 146 1.77 4.56 -12.75
N GLY A 147 1.69 3.25 -12.97
CA GLY A 147 2.49 2.50 -13.96
C GLY A 147 3.78 1.91 -13.40
N ILE A 148 3.99 1.94 -12.09
CA ILE A 148 5.18 1.37 -11.44
C ILE A 148 4.93 -0.11 -11.16
N LYS A 149 5.89 -0.96 -11.51
CA LYS A 149 5.85 -2.40 -11.22
C LYS A 149 5.74 -2.66 -9.72
N ILE A 150 4.82 -3.52 -9.33
CA ILE A 150 4.58 -3.89 -7.91
C ILE A 150 4.74 -5.38 -7.63
N LEU A 151 4.58 -6.24 -8.64
CA LEU A 151 4.72 -7.69 -8.51
C LEU A 151 5.17 -8.30 -9.84
N VAL A 152 6.08 -9.27 -9.78
CA VAL A 152 6.40 -10.17 -10.89
C VAL A 152 6.44 -11.60 -10.37
N THR A 153 5.68 -12.48 -11.01
CA THR A 153 5.62 -13.90 -10.65
C THR A 153 5.79 -14.75 -11.89
N ASN A 154 6.66 -15.76 -11.80
CA ASN A 154 6.82 -16.74 -12.88
C ASN A 154 5.89 -17.94 -12.69
N TYR A 155 5.33 -18.41 -13.79
CA TYR A 155 4.45 -19.56 -13.86
C TYR A 155 4.94 -20.59 -14.87
N LYS A 156 4.59 -21.83 -14.62
CA LYS A 156 4.71 -22.95 -15.56
C LYS A 156 3.42 -23.75 -15.52
N ASN A 157 2.73 -23.86 -16.66
CA ASN A 157 1.45 -24.58 -16.76
C ASN A 157 0.41 -24.13 -15.71
N GLY A 158 0.31 -22.82 -15.46
CA GLY A 158 -0.62 -22.22 -14.50
C GLY A 158 -0.19 -22.32 -13.03
N ILE A 159 0.94 -22.97 -12.74
CA ILE A 159 1.45 -23.14 -11.38
C ILE A 159 2.67 -22.24 -11.20
N MET A 160 2.73 -21.50 -10.10
CA MET A 160 3.88 -20.66 -9.79
C MET A 160 5.18 -21.48 -9.74
N HIS A 161 6.15 -21.08 -10.55
CA HIS A 161 7.42 -21.78 -10.72
C HIS A 161 8.49 -20.80 -11.24
N GLY A 162 9.55 -20.60 -10.48
CA GLY A 162 10.59 -19.61 -10.71
C GLY A 162 10.53 -18.46 -9.70
N LEU A 163 10.90 -17.26 -10.12
CA LEU A 163 11.01 -16.10 -9.23
C LEU A 163 9.65 -15.47 -8.89
N TRP A 164 9.52 -15.07 -7.64
CA TRP A 164 8.53 -14.13 -7.11
C TRP A 164 9.25 -12.87 -6.66
N MET A 165 8.82 -11.71 -7.16
CA MET A 165 9.39 -10.41 -6.84
C MET A 165 8.30 -9.41 -6.48
N ASP A 166 8.32 -8.91 -5.24
CA ASP A 166 7.49 -7.79 -4.80
C ASP A 166 8.30 -6.51 -4.82
N TYR A 167 7.66 -5.38 -5.12
CA TYR A 167 8.31 -4.07 -5.18
C TYR A 167 7.57 -3.07 -4.30
N TYR A 168 8.32 -2.15 -3.72
CA TYR A 168 7.78 -0.95 -3.08
C TYR A 168 7.13 -0.03 -4.13
N PRO A 169 6.21 0.89 -3.75
CA PRO A 169 5.59 1.82 -4.69
C PRO A 169 6.56 2.79 -5.37
N ASN A 170 7.76 2.99 -4.80
CA ASN A 170 8.84 3.74 -5.44
C ASN A 170 9.60 2.93 -6.50
N GLY A 171 9.24 1.66 -6.70
CA GLY A 171 9.85 0.74 -7.67
C GLY A 171 11.07 -0.04 -7.15
N SER A 172 11.52 0.20 -5.92
CA SER A 172 12.60 -0.58 -5.32
C SER A 172 12.15 -2.00 -4.97
N LEU A 173 13.04 -2.97 -5.10
CA LEU A 173 12.75 -4.37 -4.80
C LEU A 173 12.47 -4.52 -3.30
N MET A 174 11.35 -5.15 -2.94
CA MET A 174 10.95 -5.41 -1.55
C MET A 174 11.24 -6.85 -1.15
N ARG A 175 10.96 -7.79 -2.05
CA ARG A 175 11.11 -9.22 -1.80
C ARG A 175 11.56 -9.94 -3.06
N LEU A 176 12.42 -10.92 -2.88
CA LEU A 176 12.83 -11.89 -3.90
C LEU A 176 12.75 -13.28 -3.29
N GLU A 177 11.96 -14.16 -3.89
CA GLU A 177 11.79 -15.54 -3.44
C GLU A 177 11.75 -16.47 -4.64
N GLU A 178 12.39 -17.63 -4.53
CA GLU A 178 12.26 -18.69 -5.52
C GLU A 178 11.12 -19.62 -5.13
N CYS A 179 10.27 -20.00 -6.08
CA CYS A 179 9.14 -20.89 -5.89
C CYS A 179 9.23 -22.10 -6.83
N ILE A 180 8.97 -23.30 -6.32
CA ILE A 180 8.86 -24.51 -7.12
C ILE A 180 7.49 -25.14 -6.84
N ASN A 181 6.69 -25.32 -7.90
CA ASN A 181 5.38 -25.97 -7.86
C ASN A 181 4.43 -25.34 -6.82
N GLY A 182 4.38 -24.00 -6.80
CA GLY A 182 3.52 -23.24 -5.91
C GLY A 182 4.05 -23.08 -4.47
N LYS A 183 5.24 -23.62 -4.16
CA LYS A 183 5.82 -23.55 -2.81
C LYS A 183 7.16 -22.79 -2.81
N PRO A 184 7.45 -21.99 -1.78
CA PRO A 184 8.78 -21.41 -1.58
C PRO A 184 9.87 -22.50 -1.61
N SER A 185 10.92 -22.26 -2.40
CA SER A 185 12.07 -23.14 -2.60
C SER A 185 13.30 -22.53 -1.93
N GLY A 186 13.25 -22.49 -0.61
CA GLY A 186 14.42 -22.31 0.25
C GLY A 186 14.93 -20.89 0.46
N ASN A 187 15.42 -20.23 -0.59
CA ASN A 187 16.06 -18.92 -0.43
C ASN A 187 15.05 -17.78 -0.64
N ALA A 188 14.97 -16.89 0.35
CA ALA A 188 14.22 -15.65 0.22
C ALA A 188 15.08 -14.49 0.73
N LYS A 189 14.98 -13.36 0.05
CA LYS A 189 15.57 -12.08 0.46
C LYS A 189 14.48 -11.04 0.54
N LEU A 190 14.43 -10.35 1.67
CA LEU A 190 13.66 -9.13 1.83
C LEU A 190 14.65 -7.98 1.86
N TYR A 191 14.25 -6.85 1.29
CA TYR A 191 15.06 -5.65 1.18
C TYR A 191 14.35 -4.47 1.84
N PHE A 192 15.12 -3.50 2.29
CA PHE A 192 14.64 -2.17 2.60
C PHE A 192 14.45 -1.37 1.29
N ASN A 193 13.66 -0.30 1.34
CA ASN A 193 13.42 0.56 0.17
C ASN A 193 14.69 1.30 -0.33
N ASN A 194 15.76 1.35 0.48
CA ASN A 194 17.09 1.82 0.10
C ASN A 194 17.95 0.76 -0.61
N GLY A 195 17.39 -0.44 -0.86
CA GLY A 195 18.07 -1.56 -1.54
C GLY A 195 18.94 -2.43 -0.63
N GLN A 196 19.15 -2.06 0.64
CA GLN A 196 19.87 -2.91 1.59
C GLN A 196 19.06 -4.15 1.93
N ILE A 197 19.74 -5.26 2.20
CA ILE A 197 19.06 -6.49 2.62
C ILE A 197 18.47 -6.26 4.02
N LYS A 198 17.19 -6.58 4.18
CA LYS A 198 16.44 -6.54 5.44
C LYS A 198 16.47 -7.90 6.13
N GLN A 199 16.31 -8.96 5.34
CA GLN A 199 16.30 -10.32 5.84
C GLN A 199 16.75 -11.30 4.77
N GLU A 200 17.55 -12.28 5.14
CA GLU A 200 17.82 -13.47 4.34
C GLU A 200 17.30 -14.71 5.05
N LEU A 201 16.52 -15.51 4.33
CA LEU A 201 16.13 -16.85 4.72
C LEU A 201 16.87 -17.83 3.81
N ARG A 202 17.54 -18.82 4.40
CA ARG A 202 18.22 -19.89 3.67
C ARG A 202 17.82 -21.25 4.23
N LEU A 203 17.27 -22.09 3.38
CA LEU A 203 16.99 -23.49 3.68
C LEU A 203 18.23 -24.35 3.43
N LYS A 204 18.70 -25.05 4.47
CA LYS A 204 19.73 -26.09 4.33
C LYS A 204 19.05 -27.46 4.20
N LYS A 205 18.82 -27.89 2.94
CA LYS A 205 18.17 -29.18 2.62
C LYS A 205 18.86 -30.38 3.28
N GLU A 206 20.18 -30.35 3.40
CA GLU A 206 20.97 -31.46 3.96
C GLU A 206 20.78 -31.64 5.46
N THR A 207 20.43 -30.57 6.18
CA THR A 207 20.34 -30.60 7.64
C THR A 207 18.90 -30.47 8.15
N GLY A 208 17.96 -30.00 7.32
CA GLY A 208 16.58 -29.70 7.71
C GLY A 208 16.43 -28.43 8.54
N TYR A 209 17.45 -27.57 8.56
CA TYR A 209 17.43 -26.29 9.29
C TYR A 209 17.28 -25.11 8.34
N ASP A 210 16.61 -24.07 8.83
CA ASP A 210 16.58 -22.76 8.20
C ASP A 210 17.46 -21.78 8.97
N THR A 211 18.23 -20.97 8.24
CA THR A 211 18.93 -19.81 8.80
C THR A 211 18.18 -18.54 8.44
N SER A 212 17.87 -17.72 9.43
CA SER A 212 17.35 -16.37 9.23
C SER A 212 18.38 -15.36 9.72
N ILE A 213 18.82 -14.47 8.84
CA ILE A 213 19.65 -13.32 9.21
C ILE A 213 18.81 -12.07 8.96
N THR A 214 18.61 -11.25 9.97
CA THR A 214 18.00 -9.93 9.82
C THR A 214 19.07 -8.86 9.96
N TYR A 215 18.86 -7.77 9.25
CA TYR A 215 19.79 -6.66 9.17
C TYR A 215 19.07 -5.36 9.54
N TYR A 216 19.84 -4.37 9.96
CA TYR A 216 19.38 -2.99 10.00
C TYR A 216 19.41 -2.39 8.59
N SER A 217 18.68 -1.31 8.35
CA SER A 217 18.75 -0.59 7.05
C SER A 217 20.11 0.00 6.73
N THR A 218 21.01 0.04 7.72
CA THR A 218 22.43 0.38 7.55
C THR A 218 23.28 -0.77 7.00
N GLY A 219 22.70 -1.96 6.81
CA GLY A 219 23.39 -3.19 6.38
C GLY A 219 24.09 -3.96 7.50
N LYS A 220 24.12 -3.44 8.73
CA LYS A 220 24.67 -4.15 9.89
C LYS A 220 23.75 -5.32 10.28
N ILE A 221 24.34 -6.44 10.69
CA ILE A 221 23.57 -7.60 11.18
C ILE A 221 22.84 -7.20 12.46
N ARG A 222 21.53 -7.42 12.47
CA ARG A 222 20.65 -7.21 13.62
C ARG A 222 20.48 -8.47 14.44
N ARG A 223 20.24 -9.61 13.78
CA ARG A 223 20.06 -10.92 14.45
C ARG A 223 20.41 -12.04 13.48
N MET A 224 20.91 -13.14 14.03
CA MET A 224 21.04 -14.42 13.32
C MET A 224 20.32 -15.50 14.13
N ALA A 225 19.56 -16.35 13.46
CA ALA A 225 18.83 -17.46 14.08
C ALA A 225 19.00 -18.75 13.25
N LEU A 226 19.18 -19.87 13.94
CA LEU A 226 19.09 -21.23 13.39
C LEU A 226 17.84 -21.88 13.98
N SER A 227 16.89 -22.30 13.15
CA SER A 227 15.73 -23.07 13.62
C SER A 227 15.84 -24.53 13.22
N ARG A 228 15.61 -25.43 14.19
CA ARG A 228 15.48 -26.87 13.95
C ARG A 228 14.05 -27.25 13.51
N THR A 229 13.03 -26.54 14.03
CA THR A 229 11.58 -26.65 13.68
C THR A 229 10.72 -25.58 14.41
N GLY A 230 11.20 -24.33 14.51
CA GLY A 230 10.36 -23.17 14.90
C GLY A 230 9.88 -23.06 16.35
N VAL A 231 10.78 -22.74 17.30
CA VAL A 231 10.62 -21.76 18.41
C VAL A 231 11.97 -21.71 19.15
N PHE A 232 12.62 -20.54 19.17
CA PHE A 232 13.64 -20.22 20.18
C PHE A 232 12.90 -19.53 21.34
N LYS A 233 13.14 -19.97 22.58
CA LYS A 233 12.72 -19.24 23.78
C LYS A 233 13.85 -19.25 24.79
N GLU A 234 14.66 -18.19 24.79
CA GLU A 234 15.49 -17.91 25.97
C GLU A 234 14.60 -17.33 27.08
N LYS A 235 14.90 -17.67 28.34
CA LYS A 235 14.17 -17.12 29.51
C LYS A 235 14.16 -15.58 29.54
N LYS A 236 15.20 -14.92 29.00
CA LYS A 236 15.28 -13.45 28.85
C LYS A 236 14.26 -12.90 27.86
N GLU A 237 14.02 -13.60 26.75
CA GLU A 237 13.06 -13.19 25.71
C GLU A 237 11.61 -13.23 26.23
N ALA A 238 11.28 -14.20 27.10
CA ALA A 238 9.98 -14.27 27.76
C ALA A 238 9.73 -13.09 28.72
N ALA A 239 10.73 -12.72 29.54
CA ALA A 239 10.64 -11.58 30.44
C ALA A 239 10.52 -10.24 29.68
N LEU A 240 11.31 -10.08 28.61
CA LEU A 240 11.25 -8.91 27.73
C LEU A 240 9.86 -8.79 27.07
N THR A 241 9.32 -9.90 26.59
CA THR A 241 7.97 -9.97 26.00
C THR A 241 6.89 -9.56 27.01
N PHE A 242 6.93 -10.12 28.22
CA PHE A 242 5.96 -9.81 29.27
C PHE A 242 5.99 -8.32 29.66
N HIS A 243 7.17 -7.79 29.97
CA HIS A 243 7.28 -6.38 30.38
C HIS A 243 6.99 -5.41 29.25
N THR A 244 7.29 -5.76 27.99
CA THR A 244 6.90 -4.97 26.81
C THR A 244 5.39 -4.90 26.66
N ALA A 245 4.67 -6.02 26.81
CA ALA A 245 3.21 -6.03 26.76
C ALA A 245 2.61 -5.13 27.85
N MET A 246 3.10 -5.26 29.09
CA MET A 246 2.65 -4.44 30.21
C MET A 246 2.96 -2.95 30.00
N PHE A 247 4.13 -2.61 29.47
CA PHE A 247 4.53 -1.24 29.17
C PHE A 247 3.52 -0.55 28.24
N TYR A 248 3.19 -1.18 27.11
CA TYR A 248 2.24 -0.60 26.15
C TYR A 248 0.81 -0.52 26.70
N GLU A 249 0.38 -1.52 27.47
CA GLU A 249 -0.93 -1.51 28.12
C GLU A 249 -1.05 -0.36 29.13
N TYR A 250 0.01 -0.12 29.91
CA TYR A 250 0.04 1.01 30.84
C TYR A 250 0.08 2.37 30.13
N LEU A 251 0.81 2.51 29.01
CA LEU A 251 0.76 3.74 28.21
C LEU A 251 -0.65 3.99 27.65
N ARG A 252 -1.31 2.93 27.15
CA ARG A 252 -2.67 3.00 26.59
C ARG A 252 -3.70 3.45 27.62
N THR A 253 -3.56 2.98 28.86
CA THR A 253 -4.46 3.31 29.98
C THR A 253 -4.09 4.61 30.71
N GLY A 254 -2.98 5.26 30.34
CA GLY A 254 -2.50 6.49 30.99
C GLY A 254 -1.79 6.25 32.33
N ASN A 255 -1.54 4.99 32.72
CA ASN A 255 -0.85 4.63 33.96
C ASN A 255 0.68 4.78 33.81
N LEU A 256 1.18 6.03 33.84
CA LEU A 256 2.60 6.32 33.64
C LEU A 256 3.51 5.66 34.70
N LYS A 257 3.04 5.53 35.95
CA LYS A 257 3.79 4.83 37.01
C LYS A 257 3.98 3.35 36.69
N GLY A 258 2.92 2.69 36.20
CA GLY A 258 2.98 1.29 35.75
C GLY A 258 3.88 1.12 34.51
N ALA A 259 3.77 2.06 33.56
CA ALA A 259 4.59 2.08 32.35
C ALA A 259 6.08 2.20 32.71
N ASN A 260 6.45 3.18 33.55
CA ASN A 260 7.82 3.38 34.00
C ASN A 260 8.37 2.15 34.75
N LYS A 261 7.57 1.52 35.64
CA LYS A 261 7.97 0.29 36.33
C LYS A 261 8.28 -0.85 35.34
N SER A 262 7.46 -0.99 34.30
CA SER A 262 7.66 -2.02 33.26
C SER A 262 8.87 -1.69 32.39
N PHE A 263 9.03 -0.42 32.02
CA PHE A 263 10.19 0.08 31.28
C PHE A 263 11.50 -0.19 32.03
N TYR A 264 11.57 0.08 33.33
CA TYR A 264 12.75 -0.20 34.14
C TYR A 264 13.14 -1.68 34.09
N ARG A 265 12.16 -2.61 34.06
CA ARG A 265 12.43 -4.04 33.91
C ARG A 265 12.98 -4.40 32.52
N ILE A 266 12.52 -3.72 31.47
CA ILE A 266 13.06 -3.86 30.11
C ILE A 266 14.50 -3.35 30.06
N TRP A 267 14.75 -2.15 30.59
CA TRP A 267 16.06 -1.51 30.61
C TRP A 267 17.11 -2.35 31.34
N LEU A 268 16.76 -2.99 32.45
CA LEU A 268 17.67 -3.90 33.16
C LEU A 268 18.06 -5.15 32.35
N ILE A 269 17.22 -5.55 31.38
CA ILE A 269 17.47 -6.72 30.53
C ILE A 269 18.30 -6.33 29.30
N ASP A 270 17.99 -5.19 28.69
CA ASP A 270 18.55 -4.76 27.41
C ASP A 270 18.57 -3.22 27.27
N SER A 271 19.46 -2.57 28.02
CA SER A 271 19.51 -1.10 28.13
C SER A 271 19.98 -0.36 26.87
N ALA A 272 20.70 -1.05 25.98
CA ALA A 272 21.38 -0.45 24.83
C ALA A 272 20.79 -0.89 23.48
N SER A 273 19.52 -1.28 23.45
CA SER A 273 18.83 -1.61 22.21
C SER A 273 17.95 -0.49 21.68
N ILE A 274 17.75 -0.53 20.37
CA ILE A 274 16.84 0.37 19.64
C ILE A 274 15.44 0.34 20.25
N ASP A 275 14.97 -0.84 20.63
CA ASP A 275 13.65 -1.05 21.19
C ASP A 275 13.51 -0.38 22.56
N THR A 276 14.57 -0.41 23.38
CA THR A 276 14.62 0.32 24.66
C THR A 276 14.67 1.84 24.44
N TYR A 277 15.50 2.35 23.53
CA TYR A 277 15.53 3.78 23.21
C TYR A 277 14.15 4.28 22.71
N PHE A 278 13.51 3.54 21.81
CA PHE A 278 12.19 3.89 21.31
C PHE A 278 11.13 3.91 22.44
N LYS A 279 11.13 2.91 23.32
CA LYS A 279 10.21 2.86 24.48
C LYS A 279 10.46 3.99 25.47
N GLU A 280 11.73 4.34 25.72
CA GLU A 280 12.08 5.48 26.56
C GLU A 280 11.51 6.78 25.98
N GLY A 281 11.68 6.99 24.66
CA GLY A 281 11.12 8.14 23.95
C GLY A 281 9.59 8.21 24.04
N LEU A 282 8.90 7.08 23.92
CA LEU A 282 7.45 7.00 24.12
C LEU A 282 7.02 7.41 25.53
N LEU A 283 7.72 6.92 26.56
CA LEU A 283 7.42 7.24 27.96
C LEU A 283 7.65 8.74 28.22
N LEU A 284 8.81 9.27 27.81
CA LEU A 284 9.16 10.68 27.94
C LEU A 284 8.16 11.59 27.22
N SER A 285 7.70 11.20 26.03
CA SER A 285 6.69 11.96 25.29
C SER A 285 5.36 12.02 26.05
N ARG A 286 4.97 10.97 26.76
CA ARG A 286 3.77 10.97 27.63
C ARG A 286 3.95 11.80 28.89
N GLU A 287 5.19 11.99 29.34
CA GLU A 287 5.56 12.87 30.44
C GLU A 287 5.75 14.34 30.00
N PHE A 288 5.45 14.67 28.74
CA PHE A 288 5.63 16.00 28.15
C PHE A 288 7.10 16.46 28.09
N ARG A 289 8.05 15.52 28.22
CA ARG A 289 9.50 15.75 28.12
C ARG A 289 9.93 15.60 26.66
N PHE A 290 9.43 16.49 25.81
CA PHE A 290 9.50 16.32 24.35
C PHE A 290 10.93 16.36 23.80
N ASP A 291 11.80 17.24 24.30
CA ASP A 291 13.19 17.30 23.85
C ASP A 291 13.95 15.99 24.14
N GLU A 292 13.75 15.44 25.34
CA GLU A 292 14.35 14.16 25.72
C GLU A 292 13.76 13.01 24.91
N ALA A 293 12.45 13.03 24.66
CA ALA A 293 11.80 12.06 23.79
C ALA A 293 12.38 12.07 22.37
N ILE A 294 12.54 13.26 21.77
CA ILE A 294 13.14 13.45 20.44
C ILE A 294 14.57 12.88 20.43
N ALA A 295 15.37 13.16 21.45
CA ALA A 295 16.74 12.63 21.53
C ALA A 295 16.80 11.09 21.58
N GLN A 296 15.83 10.44 22.25
CA GLN A 296 15.76 8.98 22.27
C GLN A 296 15.30 8.40 20.93
N PHE A 297 14.38 9.06 20.22
CA PHE A 297 14.03 8.67 18.85
C PHE A 297 15.20 8.87 17.89
N ASP A 298 15.98 9.95 18.04
CA ASP A 298 17.21 10.17 17.26
C ASP A 298 18.24 9.06 17.47
N ARG A 299 18.41 8.59 18.72
CA ARG A 299 19.26 7.42 19.01
C ARG A 299 18.76 6.15 18.33
N ALA A 300 17.46 5.88 18.39
CA ALA A 300 16.88 4.73 17.71
C ALA A 300 17.11 4.80 16.18
N LEU A 301 16.87 5.96 15.58
CA LEU A 301 17.01 6.21 14.15
C LEU A 301 18.47 6.28 13.68
N THR A 302 19.43 6.53 14.58
CA THR A 302 20.86 6.41 14.26
C THR A 302 21.25 4.96 13.96
N VAL A 303 20.58 3.99 14.62
CA VAL A 303 20.86 2.56 14.44
C VAL A 303 19.98 1.96 13.32
N GLU A 304 18.69 2.32 13.29
CA GLU A 304 17.73 1.91 12.25
C GLU A 304 17.04 3.15 11.64
N PRO A 305 17.67 3.81 10.65
CA PRO A 305 17.11 4.99 9.99
C PRO A 305 15.75 4.79 9.32
N LEU A 306 15.44 3.56 8.92
CA LEU A 306 14.18 3.20 8.26
C LEU A 306 13.21 2.54 9.24
N MET A 307 13.07 3.11 10.45
CA MET A 307 12.10 2.72 11.48
C MET A 307 10.87 3.65 11.48
N PRO A 308 9.75 3.28 10.85
CA PRO A 308 8.62 4.18 10.61
C PRO A 308 7.92 4.62 11.89
N GLU A 309 7.87 3.74 12.90
CA GLU A 309 7.30 4.05 14.20
C GLU A 309 8.12 5.14 14.93
N ALA A 310 9.45 5.09 14.84
CA ALA A 310 10.31 6.12 15.44
C ALA A 310 10.22 7.46 14.69
N LEU A 311 10.15 7.43 13.35
CA LEU A 311 9.92 8.63 12.54
C LEU A 311 8.58 9.29 12.90
N GLU A 312 7.49 8.53 12.97
CA GLU A 312 6.16 9.02 13.34
C GLU A 312 6.15 9.62 14.75
N GLN A 313 6.71 8.92 15.74
CA GLN A 313 6.70 9.40 17.12
C GLN A 313 7.62 10.62 17.30
N ARG A 314 8.72 10.73 16.54
CA ARG A 314 9.55 11.93 16.50
C ARG A 314 8.80 13.13 15.91
N VAL A 315 8.03 12.93 14.83
CA VAL A 315 7.14 13.96 14.27
C VAL A 315 6.13 14.43 15.31
N LEU A 316 5.44 13.50 15.98
CA LEU A 316 4.46 13.84 17.01
C LEU A 316 5.10 14.59 18.18
N ALA A 317 6.29 14.17 18.62
CA ALA A 317 7.01 14.85 19.70
C ALA A 317 7.44 16.27 19.30
N ARG A 318 7.92 16.48 18.07
CA ARG A 318 8.26 17.81 17.55
C ARG A 318 7.06 18.75 17.55
N ILE A 319 5.92 18.32 17.03
CA ILE A 319 4.74 19.20 16.95
C ILE A 319 4.18 19.45 18.36
N LYS A 320 4.10 18.42 19.20
CA LYS A 320 3.63 18.57 20.60
C LYS A 320 4.53 19.48 21.41
N LYS A 321 5.85 19.47 21.19
CA LYS A 321 6.78 20.43 21.81
C LYS A 321 6.29 21.86 21.61
N TYR A 322 6.10 22.30 20.36
CA TYR A 322 5.65 23.67 20.06
C TYR A 322 4.23 23.96 20.52
N LYS A 323 3.34 22.97 20.43
CA LYS A 323 1.96 23.09 20.93
C LYS A 323 1.93 23.39 22.43
N PHE A 324 2.75 22.70 23.22
CA PHE A 324 2.77 22.82 24.68
C PHE A 324 3.75 23.86 25.22
N GLU A 325 4.78 24.22 24.46
CA GLU A 325 5.71 25.30 24.81
C GLU A 325 4.98 26.64 24.98
N ASN A 326 3.88 26.84 24.24
CA ASN A 326 3.03 28.02 24.35
C ASN A 326 1.90 27.90 25.38
N LEU A 327 1.75 26.76 26.06
CA LEU A 327 0.71 26.52 27.04
C LEU A 327 1.26 26.75 28.46
N LYS A 328 0.67 27.72 29.18
CA LYS A 328 1.07 28.04 30.57
C LYS A 328 0.86 26.89 31.56
N THR A 329 0.02 25.91 31.22
CA THR A 329 -0.25 24.71 32.04
C THR A 329 -0.57 23.51 31.15
N ALA A 330 0.00 22.34 31.47
CA ALA A 330 -0.33 21.09 30.80
C ALA A 330 -1.80 20.69 31.07
N PRO A 331 -2.54 20.13 30.09
CA PRO A 331 -3.92 19.67 30.29
C PRO A 331 -4.00 18.59 31.37
N GLN A 332 -4.90 18.76 32.34
CA GLN A 332 -5.13 17.81 33.43
C GLN A 332 -5.72 16.47 32.92
N ASP A 333 -6.44 16.49 31.79
CA ASP A 333 -7.00 15.30 31.15
C ASP A 333 -6.08 14.76 30.05
N ASN A 334 -5.27 13.77 30.41
CA ASN A 334 -4.23 13.13 29.59
C ASN A 334 -4.78 12.17 28.49
N LYS A 335 -6.03 12.37 28.04
CA LYS A 335 -6.67 11.46 27.07
C LYS A 335 -6.59 12.07 25.66
N TYR A 336 -5.46 11.81 25.01
CA TYR A 336 -5.21 12.07 23.59
C TYR A 336 -5.07 13.55 23.23
N VAL A 337 -3.82 14.03 23.28
CA VAL A 337 -3.47 15.30 22.62
C VAL A 337 -3.43 15.06 21.12
N ILE A 338 -4.51 15.46 20.45
CA ILE A 338 -4.60 15.52 18.99
C ILE A 338 -3.68 16.64 18.49
N VAL A 339 -2.95 16.37 17.40
CA VAL A 339 -2.16 17.36 16.66
C VAL A 339 -2.93 17.78 15.42
N THR A 340 -2.92 19.08 15.09
CA THR A 340 -3.62 19.63 13.93
C THR A 340 -2.67 20.27 12.92
N LEU A 341 -3.18 20.58 11.72
CA LEU A 341 -2.42 21.37 10.74
C LEU A 341 -2.10 22.77 11.30
N GLU A 342 -2.98 23.37 12.09
CA GLU A 342 -2.74 24.68 12.73
C GLU A 342 -1.56 24.61 13.70
N ASP A 343 -1.50 23.57 14.56
CA ASP A 343 -0.37 23.34 15.47
C ASP A 343 0.96 23.26 14.69
N PHE A 344 0.95 22.56 13.55
CA PHE A 344 2.11 22.45 12.67
C PHE A 344 2.48 23.79 12.01
N MET A 345 1.50 24.60 11.60
CA MET A 345 1.75 25.88 10.93
C MET A 345 2.40 26.93 11.86
N LEU A 346 2.27 26.78 13.18
CA LEU A 346 2.91 27.64 14.18
C LEU A 346 4.41 27.35 14.39
N MET A 347 4.91 26.23 13.87
CA MET A 347 6.31 25.83 14.05
C MET A 347 7.27 26.69 13.21
N PRO A 348 8.54 26.86 13.63
CA PRO A 348 9.58 27.44 12.78
C PRO A 348 9.77 26.65 11.48
N GLU A 349 10.09 27.32 10.38
CA GLU A 349 10.25 26.67 9.05
C GLU A 349 11.30 25.54 9.05
N ALA A 350 12.40 25.71 9.80
CA ALA A 350 13.42 24.67 9.95
C ALA A 350 12.89 23.39 10.61
N GLU A 351 11.92 23.50 11.52
CA GLU A 351 11.29 22.34 12.17
C GLU A 351 10.18 21.73 11.31
N LYS A 352 9.43 22.56 10.57
CA LYS A 352 8.50 22.08 9.55
C LYS A 352 9.20 21.21 8.51
N ALA A 353 10.39 21.63 8.05
CA ALA A 353 11.19 20.85 7.11
C ALA A 353 11.56 19.46 7.66
N LYS A 354 11.97 19.37 8.94
CA LYS A 354 12.27 18.08 9.61
C LYS A 354 11.02 17.21 9.71
N VAL A 355 9.88 17.78 10.11
CA VAL A 355 8.59 17.06 10.17
C VAL A 355 8.20 16.52 8.80
N CYS A 356 8.29 17.34 7.75
CA CYS A 356 7.97 16.91 6.39
C CYS A 356 8.91 15.81 5.89
N SER A 357 10.22 15.93 6.16
CA SER A 357 11.20 14.89 5.82
C SER A 357 10.84 13.54 6.44
N ASP A 358 10.55 13.52 7.75
CA ASP A 358 10.21 12.30 8.47
C ASP A 358 8.87 11.70 8.01
N LEU A 359 7.85 12.54 7.79
CA LEU A 359 6.54 12.10 7.32
C LEU A 359 6.59 11.50 5.91
N LEU A 360 7.31 12.14 5.00
CA LEU A 360 7.48 11.65 3.64
C LEU A 360 8.24 10.32 3.64
N LEU A 361 9.34 10.23 4.39
CA LEU A 361 10.10 8.99 4.51
C LEU A 361 9.26 7.86 5.14
N ALA A 362 8.54 8.13 6.23
CA ALA A 362 7.66 7.14 6.86
C ALA A 362 6.56 6.65 5.89
N SER A 363 6.04 7.54 5.05
CA SER A 363 5.00 7.20 4.05
C SER A 363 5.51 6.25 2.97
N GLU A 364 6.78 6.37 2.58
CA GLU A 364 7.40 5.49 1.59
C GLU A 364 7.65 4.08 2.14
N LEU A 365 7.89 3.97 3.46
CA LEU A 365 8.27 2.72 4.11
C LEU A 365 7.08 1.76 4.35
N TYR A 366 5.84 2.27 4.51
CA TYR A 366 4.63 1.43 4.69
C TYR A 366 3.44 1.90 3.84
N PRO A 367 3.40 1.50 2.56
CA PRO A 367 2.28 1.80 1.68
C PRO A 367 1.20 0.74 1.87
N GLY A 368 0.27 0.97 2.81
CA GLY A 368 -0.89 0.11 3.01
C GLY A 368 -1.31 -0.09 4.46
N VAL A 369 -0.47 0.28 5.42
CA VAL A 369 -0.89 0.42 6.82
C VAL A 369 -0.97 1.91 7.12
N ASN A 370 -2.20 2.33 7.33
CA ASN A 370 -2.67 3.70 7.47
C ASN A 370 -2.21 4.35 8.80
N TYR A 371 -0.91 4.33 9.11
CA TYR A 371 -0.34 5.07 10.26
C TYR A 371 -0.52 6.58 10.05
N ILE A 372 -0.28 7.05 8.81
CA ILE A 372 -0.48 8.45 8.39
C ILE A 372 -1.96 8.81 8.19
N SER A 373 -2.85 7.81 8.13
CA SER A 373 -4.30 8.04 8.09
C SER A 373 -4.96 8.03 9.47
N ARG A 374 -4.19 7.98 10.57
CA ARG A 374 -4.75 8.51 11.82
C ARG A 374 -5.13 9.96 11.52
N ALA A 375 -6.36 10.33 11.88
CA ALA A 375 -6.96 11.63 11.61
C ALA A 375 -6.09 12.84 11.99
N GLU A 376 -5.03 12.62 12.79
CA GLU A 376 -4.09 13.62 13.31
C GLU A 376 -3.05 14.11 12.29
N LEU A 377 -2.45 13.24 11.45
CA LEU A 377 -1.30 13.63 10.60
C LEU A 377 -1.62 13.77 9.11
N GLY A 378 -2.80 13.34 8.66
CA GLY A 378 -3.15 13.33 7.23
C GLY A 378 -3.12 14.70 6.56
N ALA A 379 -3.60 15.75 7.24
CA ALA A 379 -3.57 17.12 6.71
C ALA A 379 -2.13 17.66 6.55
N ILE A 380 -1.27 17.38 7.53
CA ILE A 380 0.14 17.78 7.53
C ILE A 380 0.89 17.03 6.44
N PHE A 381 0.65 15.73 6.30
CA PHE A 381 1.24 14.93 5.22
C PHE A 381 0.89 15.48 3.84
N ASN A 382 -0.39 15.80 3.59
CA ASN A 382 -0.83 16.39 2.33
C ASN A 382 -0.18 17.76 2.06
N TYR A 383 0.01 18.57 3.10
CA TYR A 383 0.77 19.81 3.00
C TYR A 383 2.22 19.53 2.57
N CYS A 384 2.92 18.65 3.27
CA CYS A 384 4.32 18.30 2.98
C CYS A 384 4.48 17.75 1.55
N LYS A 385 3.57 16.88 1.11
CA LYS A 385 3.55 16.32 -0.25
C LYS A 385 3.36 17.38 -1.32
N LYS A 386 2.55 18.43 -1.06
CA LYS A 386 2.40 19.55 -2.01
C LYS A 386 3.67 20.39 -2.12
N GLN A 387 4.39 20.58 -1.01
CA GLN A 387 5.65 21.33 -1.02
C GLN A 387 6.78 20.56 -1.70
N SER A 388 6.82 19.22 -1.60
CA SER A 388 7.86 18.41 -2.26
C SER A 388 7.73 18.30 -3.78
N ILE A 389 6.61 18.77 -4.35
CA ILE A 389 6.36 18.78 -5.81
C ILE A 389 6.70 20.16 -6.42
N ARG A 390 6.89 21.18 -5.58
CA ARG A 390 7.35 22.52 -5.98
C ARG A 390 8.87 22.58 -5.92
#